data_AF-A0AAV9P2U3-F1
#
_entry.id   AF-A0AAV9P2U3-F1
#
_cell.length_a   1.000
_cell.length_b   1.000
_cell.length_c   1.000
_cell.angle_alpha   90.00
_cell.angle_beta   90.00
_cell.angle_gamma   90.00
#
_symmetry.space_group_name_H-M   'P 1'
#
loop_
_entity.id
_entity.type
_entity.pdbx_description
1 polymer ?
#
loop_
_entity_poly.entity_id
_entity_poly.type
_entity_poly.pdbx_seq_one_letter_code
_entity_poly.pdbx_strand_id
1 'polypeptide(L)'
;MGGYGCMTACLDVGGLADCFIGYHDGNAGEEILETYAKVRRDIFLKYVDARSIKNLNRVWKTDPWTVAETDKFFGIIKELNKDKAALKEFLLKMSSIEYDFTQHYDKQPQTNGSINGAKGTPASVNRDVAASVQLQV
;
A
#
# COMPACT_ATOMS: atom_id res chain seq x y z
N MET A 1 -16.30 -1.74 13.16
CA MET A 1 -15.89 -1.84 11.74
C MET A 1 -14.38 -2.09 11.68
N GLY A 2 -13.90 -2.89 10.70
CA GLY A 2 -12.49 -3.27 10.57
C GLY A 2 -11.57 -2.27 9.84
N GLY A 3 -12.14 -1.37 9.04
CA GLY A 3 -11.47 -0.16 8.54
C GLY A 3 -10.74 -0.24 7.20
N TYR A 4 -10.41 -1.42 6.66
CA TYR A 4 -9.62 -1.52 5.41
C TYR A 4 -10.44 -1.68 4.13
N GLY A 5 -11.74 -2.00 4.19
CA GLY A 5 -12.52 -2.36 3.00
C GLY A 5 -12.48 -1.31 1.87
N CYS A 6 -12.81 -0.06 2.16
CA CYS A 6 -12.82 1.00 1.14
C CYS A 6 -11.40 1.38 0.67
N MET A 7 -10.41 1.33 1.56
CA MET A 7 -9.01 1.62 1.21
C MET A 7 -8.46 0.58 0.23
N THR A 8 -8.74 -0.70 0.48
CA THR A 8 -8.36 -1.80 -0.41
C THR A 8 -9.03 -1.65 -1.77
N ALA A 9 -10.32 -1.32 -1.81
CA ALA A 9 -11.05 -1.13 -3.08
C ALA A 9 -10.43 -0.03 -3.97
N CYS A 10 -10.05 1.12 -3.40
CA CYS A 10 -9.41 2.19 -4.18
C CYS A 10 -8.07 1.74 -4.79
N LEU A 11 -7.26 1.00 -4.03
CA LEU A 11 -5.96 0.50 -4.48
C LEU A 11 -6.10 -0.65 -5.49
N ASP A 12 -7.12 -1.50 -5.33
CA ASP A 12 -7.44 -2.57 -6.28
C ASP A 12 -7.80 -1.97 -7.65
N VAL A 13 -8.71 -0.98 -7.67
CA VAL A 13 -9.11 -0.31 -8.91
C VAL A 13 -7.94 0.41 -9.58
N GLY A 14 -7.13 1.13 -8.81
CA GLY A 14 -5.94 1.81 -9.33
C GLY A 14 -4.93 0.84 -9.93
N GLY A 15 -4.57 -0.21 -9.18
CA GLY A 15 -3.61 -1.21 -9.66
C GLY A 15 -4.10 -1.99 -10.88
N LEU A 16 -5.40 -2.31 -10.94
CA LEU A 16 -5.98 -2.97 -12.11
C LEU A 16 -5.99 -2.06 -13.34
N ALA A 17 -6.25 -0.77 -13.14
CA ALA A 17 -6.17 0.22 -14.21
C ALA A 17 -4.73 0.31 -14.77
N ASP A 18 -3.72 0.36 -13.90
CA ASP A 18 -2.31 0.35 -14.33
C ASP A 18 -1.97 -0.92 -15.13
N CYS A 19 -2.48 -2.08 -14.72
CA CYS A 19 -2.29 -3.32 -15.48
C CYS A 19 -2.94 -3.28 -16.86
N PHE A 20 -4.17 -2.76 -16.97
CA PHE A 20 -4.85 -2.64 -18.27
C PHE A 20 -4.19 -1.63 -19.19
N ILE A 21 -3.73 -0.49 -18.65
CA ILE A 21 -2.97 0.52 -19.42
C ILE A 21 -1.68 -0.11 -19.95
N GLY A 22 -0.92 -0.79 -19.09
CA GLY A 22 0.34 -1.45 -19.48
C GLY A 22 0.13 -2.48 -20.59
N TYR A 23 -0.90 -3.32 -20.46
CA TYR A 23 -1.24 -4.32 -21.47
C TYR A 23 -1.70 -3.70 -22.79
N HIS A 24 -2.60 -2.71 -22.73
CA HIS A 24 -3.14 -2.04 -23.91
C HIS A 24 -2.04 -1.30 -24.70
N ASP A 25 -1.14 -0.62 -24.00
CA ASP A 25 -0.08 0.17 -24.62
C ASP A 25 1.13 -0.68 -25.07
N GLY A 26 1.09 -1.99 -24.84
CA GLY A 26 2.19 -2.91 -25.16
C GLY A 26 3.42 -2.74 -24.26
N ASN A 27 3.25 -2.13 -23.08
CA ASN A 27 4.29 -1.95 -22.09
C ASN A 27 4.37 -3.12 -21.10
N ALA A 28 3.45 -4.08 -21.14
CA ALA A 28 3.51 -5.32 -20.36
C ALA A 28 2.72 -6.42 -21.09
N GLY A 29 3.08 -7.69 -20.85
CA GLY A 29 2.31 -8.82 -21.35
C GLY A 29 1.08 -9.13 -20.50
N GLU A 30 0.32 -10.15 -20.90
CA GLU A 30 -0.91 -10.58 -20.20
C GLU A 30 -0.64 -11.05 -18.76
N GLU A 31 0.59 -11.51 -18.47
CA GLU A 31 1.02 -11.94 -17.13
C GLU A 31 0.93 -10.86 -16.05
N ILE A 32 0.83 -9.59 -16.43
CA ILE A 32 0.62 -8.49 -15.49
C ILE A 32 -0.73 -8.62 -14.75
N LEU A 33 -1.75 -9.22 -15.38
CA LEU A 33 -3.06 -9.46 -14.75
C LEU A 33 -3.00 -10.60 -13.73
N GLU A 34 -2.22 -11.65 -13.99
CA GLU A 34 -1.95 -12.71 -13.02
C GLU A 34 -1.15 -12.16 -11.83
N THR A 35 -0.17 -11.30 -12.11
CA THR A 35 0.61 -10.61 -11.07
C THR A 35 -0.30 -9.75 -10.19
N TYR A 36 -1.22 -8.99 -10.79
CA TYR A 36 -2.25 -8.24 -10.06
C TYR A 36 -3.08 -9.14 -9.13
N ALA A 37 -3.66 -10.22 -9.69
CA ALA A 37 -4.52 -11.12 -8.93
C ALA A 37 -3.77 -11.72 -7.73
N LYS A 38 -2.54 -12.20 -7.95
CA LYS A 38 -1.68 -12.77 -6.91
C LYS A 38 -1.34 -11.74 -5.82
N VAL A 39 -0.83 -10.58 -6.22
CA VAL A 39 -0.36 -9.55 -5.27
C VAL A 39 -1.52 -9.03 -4.41
N ARG A 40 -2.66 -8.65 -5.02
CA ARG A 40 -3.80 -8.11 -4.26
C ARG A 40 -4.43 -9.15 -3.35
N ARG A 41 -4.51 -10.40 -3.82
CA ARG A 41 -5.00 -11.51 -2.99
C ARG A 41 -4.07 -11.79 -1.81
N ASP A 42 -2.76 -11.76 -2.00
CA ASP A 42 -1.78 -11.92 -0.93
C ASP A 42 -1.86 -10.80 0.10
N ILE A 43 -1.98 -9.54 -0.36
CA ILE A 43 -2.16 -8.38 0.52
C ILE A 43 -3.44 -8.53 1.35
N PHE A 44 -4.53 -8.97 0.71
CA PHE A 44 -5.80 -9.18 1.39
C PHE A 44 -5.67 -10.20 2.54
N LEU A 45 -5.18 -11.40 2.23
CA LEU A 45 -5.07 -12.48 3.22
C LEU A 45 -4.07 -12.17 4.32
N LYS A 46 -2.89 -11.64 3.97
CA LYS A 46 -1.79 -11.48 4.93
C LYS A 46 -1.99 -10.25 5.81
N TYR A 47 -2.61 -9.18 5.30
CA TYR A 47 -2.66 -7.90 5.99
C TYR A 47 -4.09 -7.39 6.22
N VAL A 48 -4.90 -7.26 5.17
CA VAL A 48 -6.21 -6.59 5.25
C VAL A 48 -7.17 -7.34 6.17
N ASP A 49 -7.33 -8.64 5.96
CA ASP A 49 -8.25 -9.47 6.73
C ASP A 49 -7.82 -9.52 8.21
N ALA A 50 -6.58 -9.93 8.46
CA ALA A 50 -6.02 -10.01 9.80
C ALA A 50 -6.15 -8.70 10.59
N ARG A 51 -5.86 -7.55 9.95
CA ARG A 51 -5.98 -6.23 10.60
C ARG A 51 -7.42 -5.80 10.79
N SER A 52 -8.29 -6.04 9.82
CA SER A 52 -9.71 -5.73 9.92
C SER A 52 -10.36 -6.48 11.07
N ILE A 53 -10.03 -7.77 11.23
CA ILE A 53 -10.48 -8.59 12.34
C ILE A 53 -9.87 -8.14 13.68
N LYS A 54 -8.57 -7.80 13.73
CA LYS A 54 -7.96 -7.21 14.95
C LYS A 54 -8.66 -5.90 15.36
N ASN A 55 -8.93 -5.00 14.41
CA ASN A 55 -9.64 -3.74 14.66
C ASN A 55 -11.10 -3.97 15.09
N LEU A 56 -11.81 -4.90 14.45
CA LEU A 56 -13.17 -5.26 14.82
C LEU A 56 -13.22 -5.85 16.23
N ASN A 57 -12.33 -6.80 16.55
CA ASN A 57 -12.23 -7.38 17.89
C ASN A 57 -11.90 -6.32 18.94
N ARG A 58 -11.03 -5.36 18.62
CA ARG A 58 -10.74 -4.23 19.52
C ARG A 58 -12.01 -3.45 19.85
N VAL A 59 -12.83 -3.11 18.86
CA VAL A 59 -14.11 -2.41 19.11
C VAL A 59 -15.13 -3.28 19.83
N TRP A 60 -15.19 -4.57 19.52
CA TRP A 60 -16.26 -5.46 20.01
C TRP A 60 -15.98 -6.07 21.39
N LYS A 61 -14.73 -6.44 21.68
CA LYS A 61 -14.38 -7.29 22.82
C LYS A 61 -13.67 -6.56 23.96
N THR A 62 -13.35 -5.28 23.80
CA THR A 62 -12.65 -4.51 24.84
C THR A 62 -13.63 -3.63 25.62
N ASP A 63 -13.28 -3.35 26.88
CA ASP A 63 -14.03 -2.40 27.70
C ASP A 63 -13.61 -0.96 27.33
N PRO A 64 -14.55 -0.12 26.85
CA PRO A 64 -14.23 1.24 26.39
C PRO A 64 -13.60 2.12 27.47
N TRP A 65 -13.84 1.84 28.75
CA TRP A 65 -13.31 2.64 29.86
C TRP A 65 -11.85 2.33 30.20
N THR A 66 -11.34 1.16 29.79
CA THR A 66 -9.99 0.68 30.15
C THR A 66 -9.13 0.33 28.93
N VAL A 67 -9.67 0.45 27.72
CA VAL A 67 -9.00 0.05 26.47
C VAL A 67 -7.72 0.86 26.19
N ALA A 68 -7.65 2.11 26.66
CA ALA A 68 -6.50 2.97 26.45
C ALA A 68 -5.26 2.49 27.23
N GLU A 69 -5.46 1.86 28.38
CA GLU A 69 -4.42 1.32 29.24
C GLU A 69 -4.10 -0.15 28.92
N THR A 70 -5.12 -0.91 28.50
CA THR A 70 -5.02 -2.38 28.35
C THR A 70 -4.61 -2.81 26.94
N ASP A 71 -4.92 -2.04 25.90
CA ASP A 71 -4.57 -2.38 24.53
C ASP A 71 -3.21 -1.79 24.13
N LYS A 72 -2.28 -2.67 23.73
CA LYS A 72 -0.93 -2.29 23.32
C LYS A 72 -0.89 -1.28 22.18
N PHE A 73 -1.84 -1.35 21.24
CA PHE A 73 -1.91 -0.39 20.13
C PHE A 73 -2.21 1.02 20.64
N PHE A 74 -3.19 1.17 21.55
CA PHE A 74 -3.49 2.48 22.12
C PHE A 74 -2.36 2.99 23.02
N GLY A 75 -1.66 2.10 23.73
CA GLY A 75 -0.42 2.46 24.43
C GLY A 75 0.64 3.04 23.48
N ILE A 76 0.92 2.37 22.36
CA ILE A 76 1.87 2.90 21.35
C ILE A 76 1.43 4.26 20.83
N ILE A 77 0.13 4.43 20.51
CA ILE A 77 -0.40 5.72 20.03
C ILE A 77 -0.25 6.81 21.10
N LYS A 78 -0.53 6.51 22.37
CA LYS A 78 -0.38 7.46 23.49
C LYS A 78 1.05 7.94 23.65
N GLU A 79 2.01 7.04 23.53
CA GLU A 79 3.45 7.35 23.56
C GLU A 79 3.87 8.21 22.36
N LEU A 80 3.47 7.82 21.15
CA LEU A 80 3.80 8.55 19.92
C LEU A 80 3.10 9.91 19.81
N ASN A 81 1.94 10.10 20.43
CA ASN A 81 1.21 11.37 20.38
C ASN A 81 1.97 12.54 21.02
N LYS A 82 3.04 12.27 21.75
CA LYS A 82 3.99 13.30 22.24
C LYS A 82 4.75 13.98 21.09
N ASP A 83 4.87 13.32 19.94
CA ASP A 83 5.47 13.84 18.71
C ASP A 83 4.54 13.57 17.51
N LYS A 84 3.91 14.63 17.00
CA LYS A 84 2.97 14.55 15.88
C LYS A 84 3.61 14.04 14.59
N ALA A 85 4.91 14.30 14.36
CA ALA A 85 5.60 13.83 13.17
C ALA A 85 5.81 12.32 13.24
N ALA A 86 6.32 11.82 14.38
CA ALA A 86 6.49 10.39 14.62
C ALA A 86 5.15 9.64 14.57
N LEU A 87 4.09 10.21 15.15
CA LEU A 87 2.75 9.63 15.06
C LEU A 87 2.26 9.52 13.61
N LYS A 88 2.44 10.59 12.82
CA LYS A 88 2.05 10.59 11.39
C LYS A 88 2.82 9.52 10.61
N GLU A 89 4.13 9.44 10.78
CA GLU A 89 4.97 8.45 10.10
C GLU A 89 4.55 7.02 10.46
N PHE A 90 4.34 6.75 11.75
CA PHE A 90 3.86 5.46 12.23
C PHE A 90 2.52 5.09 11.60
N LEU A 91 1.54 6.00 11.62
CA LEU A 91 0.21 5.74 11.06
C LEU A 91 0.27 5.44 9.56
N LEU A 92 1.02 6.24 8.79
CA LEU A 92 1.20 6.03 7.34
C LEU A 92 1.84 4.68 7.05
N LYS A 93 2.93 4.35 7.74
CA LYS A 93 3.63 3.08 7.58
C LYS A 93 2.75 1.89 7.95
N MET A 94 2.02 2.01 9.06
CA MET A 94 1.12 0.96 9.52
C MET A 94 -0.05 0.77 8.54
N SER A 95 -0.51 1.81 7.85
CA SER A 95 -1.60 1.70 6.87
C SER A 95 -1.17 1.22 5.47
N SER A 96 0.13 1.18 5.16
CA SER A 96 0.60 0.90 3.81
C SER A 96 0.26 -0.52 3.34
N ILE A 97 -0.54 -0.60 2.28
CA ILE A 97 -0.93 -1.81 1.53
C ILE A 97 -0.86 -1.53 0.02
N GLU A 98 -0.07 -0.53 -0.35
CA GLU A 98 0.14 -0.06 -1.71
C GLU A 98 1.09 -1.00 -2.43
N TYR A 99 0.91 -1.13 -3.73
CA TYR A 99 1.82 -1.86 -4.61
C TYR A 99 1.84 -1.16 -5.96
N ASP A 100 3.03 -0.84 -6.44
CA ASP A 100 3.22 -0.22 -7.74
C ASP A 100 3.25 -1.31 -8.82
N PHE A 101 2.26 -1.37 -9.70
CA PHE A 101 2.23 -2.35 -10.79
C PHE A 101 3.03 -1.90 -12.01
N THR A 102 3.34 -0.60 -12.13
CA THR A 102 4.12 -0.05 -13.26
C THR A 102 5.59 -0.50 -13.23
N GLN A 103 6.08 -0.97 -12.08
CA GLN A 103 7.40 -1.59 -11.96
C GLN A 103 7.55 -2.87 -12.81
N HIS A 104 6.43 -3.49 -13.20
CA HIS A 104 6.39 -4.67 -14.08
C HIS A 104 6.30 -4.32 -15.56
N TYR A 105 6.31 -3.04 -15.91
CA TYR A 105 6.37 -2.65 -17.30
C TYR A 105 7.74 -2.99 -17.90
N ASP A 106 7.72 -3.44 -19.14
CA ASP A 106 8.89 -3.65 -19.96
C ASP A 106 9.66 -2.33 -20.08
N LYS A 107 10.94 -2.38 -19.73
CA LYS A 107 11.82 -1.25 -19.93
C LYS A 107 12.03 -1.09 -21.43
N GLN A 108 11.40 -0.08 -22.03
CA GLN A 108 11.69 0.34 -23.40
C GLN A 108 13.22 0.43 -23.58
N PRO A 109 13.82 -0.21 -24.60
CA PRO A 109 15.22 -0.03 -24.89
C PRO A 109 15.46 1.46 -25.17
N GLN A 110 16.32 2.09 -24.37
CA GLN A 110 16.76 3.47 -24.56
C GLN A 110 17.42 3.57 -25.94
N THR A 111 16.66 3.95 -26.96
CA THR A 111 17.22 4.35 -28.25
C THR A 111 17.87 5.71 -28.02
N ASN A 112 19.19 5.72 -27.86
CA ASN A 112 20.02 6.93 -27.83
C ASN A 112 19.97 7.63 -29.20
N GLY A 113 18.83 8.24 -29.52
CA GLY A 113 18.64 9.16 -30.64
C GLY A 113 18.85 10.58 -30.16
N SER A 114 20.04 11.13 -30.40
CA SER A 114 20.35 12.53 -30.16
C SER A 114 19.50 13.42 -31.08
N ILE A 115 18.44 14.05 -30.54
CA ILE A 115 17.85 15.26 -31.13
C ILE A 115 17.46 16.22 -30.01
N ASN A 116 18.11 17.38 -30.00
CA ASN A 116 17.85 18.51 -29.11
C ASN A 116 16.41 19.04 -29.30
N GLY A 117 15.65 19.11 -28.20
CA GLY A 117 14.33 19.76 -28.19
C GLY A 117 13.72 19.74 -26.80
N ALA A 118 13.79 20.87 -26.09
CA ALA A 118 13.25 21.04 -24.75
C ALA A 118 11.73 20.79 -24.68
N LYS A 119 11.28 19.95 -23.72
CA LYS A 119 10.17 20.20 -22.79
C LYS A 119 9.79 18.94 -21.97
N GLY A 120 9.63 19.15 -20.66
CA GLY A 120 8.71 18.40 -19.80
C GLY A 120 9.26 17.12 -19.17
N THR A 121 9.86 17.24 -17.98
CA THR A 121 10.12 16.10 -17.10
C THR A 121 8.81 15.59 -16.51
N PRO A 122 8.38 14.34 -16.74
CA PRO A 122 7.43 13.71 -15.83
C PRO A 122 8.22 13.30 -14.59
N ALA A 123 7.83 13.85 -13.44
CA ALA A 123 8.42 13.46 -12.16
C ALA A 123 8.06 11.99 -11.89
N SER A 124 9.02 11.08 -12.06
CA SER A 124 8.91 9.75 -11.47
C SER A 124 9.03 9.92 -9.96
N VAL A 125 7.89 9.86 -9.28
CA VAL A 125 7.86 9.76 -7.82
C VAL A 125 8.29 8.33 -7.51
N ASN A 126 9.55 8.14 -7.13
CA ASN A 126 10.05 6.88 -6.59
C ASN A 126 9.19 6.50 -5.36
N ARG A 127 8.38 5.43 -5.49
CA ARG A 127 7.54 4.87 -4.42
C ARG A 127 8.08 3.54 -3.88
N ASP A 128 9.40 3.38 -3.87
CA ASP A 128 10.06 2.24 -3.26
C ASP A 128 10.15 2.39 -1.74
N VAL A 129 9.04 2.19 -1.03
CA VAL A 129 9.05 2.07 0.45
C VAL A 129 8.18 0.90 0.95
N ALA A 130 7.72 -0.01 0.07
CA ALA A 130 6.84 -1.11 0.49
C ALA A 130 7.58 -2.42 0.88
N ALA A 131 8.86 -2.57 0.52
CA ALA A 131 9.60 -3.79 0.77
C ALA A 131 10.55 -3.63 1.96
N SER A 132 10.02 -3.75 3.19
CA SER A 132 10.69 -4.29 4.39
C SER A 132 10.04 -3.74 5.65
N VAL A 133 9.10 -4.47 6.26
CA VAL A 133 9.17 -4.82 7.69
C VAL A 133 8.28 -6.05 7.91
N GLN A 134 8.93 -7.21 7.99
CA GLN A 134 8.45 -8.36 8.73
C GLN A 134 8.29 -7.91 10.20
N LEU A 135 7.06 -7.67 10.66
CA LEU A 135 6.81 -7.49 12.09
C LEU A 135 6.03 -8.72 12.57
N GLN A 136 6.80 -9.68 13.09
CA GLN A 136 6.31 -10.66 14.05
C GLN A 136 5.67 -9.91 15.21
N VAL A 137 4.33 -9.93 15.27
CA VAL A 137 3.54 -9.83 16.52
C VAL A 137 2.30 -10.71 16.39
#